data_AF-Q0V8S7-F1
#
_entry.id   AF-Q0V8S7-F1
#
_cell.length_a   1.000
_cell.length_b   1.000
_cell.length_c   1.000
_cell.angle_alpha   90.00
_cell.angle_beta   90.00
_cell.angle_gamma   90.00
#
_symmetry.space_group_name_H-M   'P 1'
#
loop_
_entity.id
_entity.type
_entity.pdbx_description
1 polymer ?
#
loop_
_entity_poly.entity_id
_entity_poly.type
_entity_poly.pdbx_seq_one_letter_code
_entity_poly.pdbx_strand_id
1 'polypeptide(L)' 'HFWNAPSFNTEASYLHFPTFHAEFSADISFFFKTTALSGIFLENLGIKDFIRLEIS' A
#
# COMPACT_ATOMS: atom_id res chain seq x y z
N HIS A 1 17.04 11.41 7.71
CA HIS A 1 16.26 10.80 8.80
C HIS A 1 14.79 10.86 8.42
N PHE A 2 14.11 9.72 8.29
CA PHE A 2 12.66 9.67 8.10
C PHE A 2 12.04 9.22 9.43
N TRP A 3 11.29 10.09 10.10
CA TRP A 3 10.77 9.82 11.45
C TRP A 3 9.55 8.89 11.45
N ASN A 4 8.98 8.58 10.27
CA ASN A 4 7.82 7.69 10.08
C ASN A 4 7.91 6.88 8.77
N ALA A 5 9.08 6.31 8.45
CA ALA A 5 9.24 5.46 7.27
C ALA A 5 9.54 4.00 7.69
N PRO A 6 8.53 3.12 7.73
CA PRO A 6 8.77 1.70 7.92
C PRO A 6 9.57 1.13 6.75
N SER A 7 10.42 0.14 7.03
CA SER A 7 11.14 -0.62 6.01
C SER A 7 10.59 -2.04 5.93
N PHE A 8 10.29 -2.48 4.72
CA PHE A 8 9.75 -3.81 4.41
C PHE A 8 10.88 -4.66 3.83
N ASN A 9 11.49 -5.50 4.65
CA ASN A 9 12.73 -6.21 4.29
C ASN A 9 12.47 -7.53 3.54
N THR A 10 11.21 -7.97 3.46
CA THR A 10 10.81 -9.21 2.79
C THR A 10 9.55 -8.96 1.95
N GLU A 11 9.39 -9.68 0.85
CA GLU A 11 8.20 -9.55 -0.02
C GLU A 11 6.88 -9.79 0.73
N ALA A 12 6.88 -10.66 1.74
CA ALA A 12 5.70 -10.97 2.55
C ALA A 12 5.43 -9.97 3.69
N SER A 13 6.28 -8.95 3.89
CA SER A 13 6.08 -8.00 4.99
C SER A 13 5.07 -6.92 4.62
N TYR A 14 4.07 -6.71 5.49
CA TYR A 14 3.03 -5.70 5.30
C TYR A 14 2.57 -5.10 6.63
N LEU A 15 1.91 -3.95 6.56
CA LEU A 15 1.17 -3.37 7.68
C LEU A 15 -0.32 -3.53 7.42
N HIS A 16 -1.05 -4.01 8.43
CA HIS A 16 -2.51 -4.09 8.36
C HIS A 16 -3.14 -2.81 8.90
N PHE A 17 -3.92 -2.13 8.06
CA PHE A 17 -4.70 -0.94 8.42
C PHE A 17 -6.19 -1.29 8.50
N PRO A 18 -6.99 -0.52 9.26
CA PRO A 18 -8.44 -0.59 9.14
C PRO A 18 -8.88 -0.43 7.69
N THR A 19 -9.96 -1.11 7.31
CA THR A 19 -10.49 -1.07 5.95
C THR A 19 -10.75 0.38 5.52
N PHE A 20 -10.26 0.72 4.32
CA PHE A 20 -10.49 2.03 3.74
C PHE A 20 -11.92 2.12 3.21
N HIS A 21 -12.73 3.01 3.80
CA HIS A 21 -14.13 3.22 3.45
C HIS A 21 -14.29 4.46 2.54
N ALA A 22 -14.07 4.29 1.24
CA ALA A 22 -14.31 5.33 0.25
C ALA A 22 -15.75 5.25 -0.29
N GLU A 23 -16.69 5.89 0.39
CA GLU A 23 -18.10 5.87 -0.04
C GLU A 23 -18.33 6.64 -1.34
N PHE A 24 -17.68 7.82 -1.50
CA PHE A 24 -17.86 8.67 -2.68
C PHE A 24 -16.54 9.13 -3.32
N SER A 25 -15.51 9.37 -2.52
CA SER A 25 -14.19 9.80 -2.99
C SER A 25 -13.07 9.32 -2.07
N ALA A 26 -11.85 9.32 -2.59
CA ALA A 26 -10.66 8.83 -1.92
C ALA A 26 -9.43 9.65 -2.33
N ASP A 27 -8.63 10.06 -1.36
CA ASP A 27 -7.32 10.66 -1.59
C ASP A 27 -6.27 9.89 -0.80
N ILE A 28 -5.27 9.35 -1.50
CA ILE A 28 -4.18 8.55 -0.91
C ILE A 28 -2.86 9.13 -1.39
N SER A 29 -1.95 9.41 -0.45
CA SER A 29 -0.64 9.97 -0.76
C SER A 29 0.42 9.34 0.13
N PHE A 30 1.49 8.83 -0.49
CA PHE A 30 2.66 8.32 0.20
C PHE A 30 3.92 8.48 -0.66
N PHE A 31 5.08 8.43 -0.01
CA PHE A 31 6.38 8.39 -0.67
C PHE A 31 7.00 7.01 -0.44
N PHE A 32 7.66 6.47 -1.44
CA PHE A 32 8.36 5.19 -1.34
C PHE A 32 9.75 5.28 -1.95
N LYS A 33 10.63 4.37 -1.53
CA LYS A 33 11.94 4.13 -2.13
C LYS A 33 12.16 2.62 -2.18
N THR A 34 12.40 2.08 -3.37
CA THR A 34 12.64 0.65 -3.58
C THR A 34 13.68 0.44 -4.67
N THR A 35 14.40 -0.68 -4.59
CA THR A 35 15.20 -1.23 -5.70
C THR A 35 14.55 -2.45 -6.33
N ALA A 36 13.42 -2.93 -5.77
CA ALA A 36 12.67 -4.03 -6.32
C ALA A 36 12.05 -3.64 -7.66
N LEU A 37 12.03 -4.59 -8.60
CA LEU A 37 11.47 -4.38 -9.93
C LEU A 37 9.94 -4.52 -9.93
N SER A 38 9.40 -5.30 -9.00
CA SER A 38 7.97 -5.53 -8.83
C SER A 38 7.56 -5.57 -7.36
N GLY A 39 6.28 -5.32 -7.08
CA GLY A 39 5.73 -5.42 -5.73
C GLY A 39 4.44 -4.63 -5.52
N ILE A 40 3.69 -4.98 -4.48
CA ILE A 40 2.43 -4.33 -4.09
C ILE A 40 2.70 -3.30 -2.98
N PHE A 41 2.26 -2.06 -3.18
CA PHE A 41 2.38 -0.98 -2.19
C PHE A 41 1.12 -0.81 -1.35
N LEU A 42 -0.05 -0.99 -1.97
CA LEU A 42 -1.35 -0.88 -1.33
C LEU A 42 -2.27 -1.93 -1.91
N GLU A 43 -3.00 -2.61 -1.03
CA GLU A 43 -4.06 -3.52 -1.41
C GLU A 43 -5.19 -3.41 -0.41
N ASN A 44 -6.40 -3.20 -0.93
CA ASN A 44 -7.64 -3.35 -0.19
C ASN A 44 -8.61 -4.15 -1.06
N LEU A 45 -8.92 -5.37 -0.62
CA LEU A 45 -9.76 -6.34 -1.32
C LEU A 45 -11.15 -6.32 -0.67
N GLY A 46 -12.11 -5.72 -1.35
CA GLY A 46 -13.53 -5.87 -1.05
C GLY A 46 -14.10 -7.16 -1.65
N ILE A 47 -15.36 -7.45 -1.32
CA ILE A 47 -16.06 -8.64 -1.86
C ILE A 47 -16.33 -8.49 -3.36
N LYS A 48 -16.56 -7.26 -3.84
CA LYS A 48 -16.95 -6.98 -5.23
C LYS A 48 -15.97 -6.09 -5.97
N ASP A 49 -15.16 -5.34 -5.24
CA ASP A 49 -14.28 -4.30 -5.70
C ASP A 49 -12.93 -4.39 -4.99
N PHE A 50 -11.90 -3.82 -5.60
CA PHE A 50 -10.60 -3.69 -4.97
C PHE A 50 -9.90 -2.43 -5.44
N ILE A 51 -8.99 -1.96 -4.61
CA ILE A 51 -7.96 -1.01 -5.01
C ILE A 51 -6.60 -1.66 -4.79
N ARG A 52 -5.76 -1.65 -5.82
CA ARG A 52 -4.37 -2.08 -5.74
C ARG A 52 -3.47 -1.06 -6.41
N LEU A 53 -2.35 -0.77 -5.76
CA LEU A 53 -1.25 -0.01 -6.34
C LEU A 53 0.02 -0.85 -6.28
N GLU A 54 0.59 -1.14 -7.44
CA GLU A 54 1.77 -1.98 -7.61
C GLU A 54 2.76 -1.35 -8.60
N ILE A 55 4.00 -1.81 -8.54
CA ILE A 55 4.97 -1.69 -9.62
C ILE A 55 5.12 -3.08 -10.26
N SER A 56 5.12 -3.12 -11.59
CA SER A 56 5.11 -4.36 -12.40
C SER A 56 6.34 -4.45 -13.28
#